data_AF-A0A382RRP2-F1
#
_entry.id   AF-A0A382RRP2-F1
#
_cell.length_a   1.000
_cell.length_b   1.000
_cell.length_c   1.000
_cell.angle_alpha   90.00
_cell.angle_beta   90.00
_cell.angle_gamma   90.00
#
_symmetry.space_group_name_H-M   'P 1'
#
loop_
_entity.id
_entity.type
_entity.pdbx_description
1 polymer ?
#
loop_
_entity_poly.entity_id
_entity_poly.type
_entity_poly.pdbx_seq_one_letter_code
_entity_poly.pdbx_strand_id
1 'polypeptide(L)'
;VQTGKTFSFEKFEGTKKSNITYNFKKIKEKKGSKIAYIKLDNIVELIGVGHSDDKSLELTMSTRIKGDIKFNITTGLMESCKMSMSMTTTGRDLEDDSIKKMFMSMSAKVKQKLK
;
A
#
# COMPACT_ATOMS: atom_id res chain seq x y z
N VAL A 1 -14.14 -13.98 -17.09
CA VAL A 1 -13.17 -13.03 -16.51
C VAL A 1 -12.44 -13.75 -15.38
N GLN A 2 -11.18 -14.13 -15.60
CA GLN A 2 -10.40 -14.99 -14.71
C GLN A 2 -9.66 -14.09 -13.70
N THR A 3 -10.32 -13.77 -12.59
CA THR A 3 -9.78 -12.89 -11.56
C THR A 3 -9.04 -13.71 -10.50
N GLY A 4 -7.69 -13.70 -10.57
CA GLY A 4 -6.82 -13.64 -9.39
C GLY A 4 -6.72 -14.86 -8.45
N LYS A 5 -6.16 -16.00 -8.90
CA LYS A 5 -5.25 -16.79 -8.03
C LYS A 5 -3.86 -16.15 -8.10
N THR A 6 -3.70 -14.93 -7.60
CA THR A 6 -2.38 -14.28 -7.71
C THR A 6 -1.41 -14.82 -6.67
N PHE A 7 -1.84 -15.16 -5.45
CA PHE A 7 -1.18 -16.11 -4.53
C PHE A 7 -2.19 -16.47 -3.43
N SER A 8 -2.71 -17.69 -3.41
CA SER A 8 -3.55 -18.20 -2.32
C SER A 8 -2.76 -19.31 -1.63
N PHE A 9 -2.35 -19.07 -0.39
CA PHE A 9 -1.65 -20.04 0.44
C PHE A 9 -2.60 -20.58 1.50
N GLU A 10 -2.51 -21.87 1.79
CA GLU A 10 -3.23 -22.48 2.93
C GLU A 10 -2.54 -22.14 4.24
N LYS A 11 -1.21 -22.05 4.21
CA LYS A 11 -0.37 -21.60 5.33
C LYS A 11 0.66 -20.62 4.82
N PHE A 12 0.86 -19.54 5.57
CA PHE A 12 1.88 -18.55 5.29
C PHE A 12 2.63 -18.22 6.58
N GLU A 13 3.94 -18.40 6.58
CA GLU A 13 4.82 -18.03 7.69
C GLU A 13 5.81 -16.98 7.21
N GLY A 14 5.95 -15.89 7.96
CA GLY A 14 6.82 -14.81 7.53
C GLY A 14 6.79 -13.59 8.44
N THR A 15 7.55 -12.59 8.02
CA THR A 15 7.64 -11.29 8.68
C THR A 15 6.96 -10.23 7.84
N LYS A 16 6.22 -9.36 8.52
CA LYS A 16 5.68 -8.13 7.95
C LYS A 16 6.29 -6.94 8.67
N LYS A 17 6.97 -6.08 7.94
CA LYS A 17 7.46 -4.79 8.42
C LYS A 17 6.67 -3.67 7.75
N SER A 18 6.22 -2.71 8.53
CA SER A 18 5.55 -1.52 8.01
C SER A 18 6.12 -0.29 8.70
N ASN A 19 6.49 0.71 7.90
CA ASN A 19 6.82 2.05 8.39
C ASN A 19 5.82 3.04 7.78
N ILE A 20 5.07 3.73 8.64
CA ILE A 20 4.10 4.74 8.23
C ILE A 20 4.61 6.10 8.71
N THR A 21 4.88 7.00 7.77
CA THR A 21 5.31 8.36 8.07
C THR A 21 4.28 9.36 7.59
N TYR A 22 3.83 10.22 8.50
CA TYR A 22 3.02 11.40 8.19
C TYR A 22 3.88 12.65 8.35
N ASN A 23 4.01 13.43 7.28
CA ASN A 23 4.75 14.68 7.27
C ASN A 23 3.77 15.84 7.08
N PHE A 24 3.54 16.59 8.16
CA PHE A 24 2.81 17.85 8.07
C PHE A 24 3.59 18.84 7.22
N LYS A 25 2.94 19.42 6.20
CA LYS A 25 3.56 20.40 5.31
C LYS A 25 3.25 21.83 5.72
N LYS A 26 1.96 22.15 5.86
CA LYS A 26 1.48 23.51 6.17
C LYS A 26 -0.02 23.53 6.41
N ILE A 27 -0.48 24.60 7.03
CA ILE A 27 -1.87 25.02 7.04
C ILE A 27 -2.06 26.17 6.05
N LYS A 28 -3.18 26.19 5.33
CA LYS A 28 -3.63 27.34 4.55
C LYS A 28 -5.04 27.70 4.93
N GLU A 29 -5.30 28.99 5.05
CA GLU A 29 -6.67 29.49 5.20
C GLU A 29 -7.31 29.72 3.83
N LYS A 30 -8.55 29.26 3.66
CA LYS A 30 -9.35 29.44 2.44
C LYS A 30 -10.81 29.64 2.81
N LYS A 31 -11.38 30.79 2.45
CA LYS A 31 -12.81 31.11 2.69
C LYS A 31 -13.23 30.84 4.14
N GLY A 32 -12.41 31.26 5.12
CA GLY A 32 -12.65 31.03 6.56
C GLY A 32 -12.35 29.61 7.07
N SER A 33 -11.93 28.67 6.22
CA SER A 33 -11.52 27.33 6.63
C SER A 33 -10.00 27.18 6.73
N LYS A 34 -9.51 26.50 7.76
CA LYS A 34 -8.10 26.13 7.92
C LYS A 34 -7.86 24.73 7.37
N ILE A 35 -7.07 24.61 6.31
CA ILE A 35 -6.79 23.35 5.62
C ILE A 35 -5.34 22.93 5.88
N ALA A 36 -5.15 21.78 6.53
CA ALA A 36 -3.86 21.11 6.68
C ALA A 36 -3.50 20.30 5.43
N TYR A 37 -2.24 20.41 5.01
CA TYR A 37 -1.64 19.62 3.95
C TYR A 37 -0.67 18.63 4.60
N ILE A 38 -0.91 17.34 4.41
CA ILE A 38 -0.15 16.26 5.03
C ILE A 38 0.33 15.32 3.91
N LYS A 39 1.60 14.94 3.93
CA LYS A 39 2.13 13.87 3.09
C LYS A 39 2.18 12.57 3.88
N LEU A 40 1.74 11.49 3.26
CA LEU A 40 1.86 10.12 3.73
C LEU A 40 2.94 9.42 2.90
N ASP A 41 3.84 8.70 3.56
CA ASP A 41 4.71 7.70 2.94
C ASP A 41 4.64 6.44 3.81
N ASN A 42 4.17 5.35 3.23
CA ASN A 42 4.09 4.06 3.88
C ASN A 42 4.89 3.04 3.06
N ILE A 43 5.83 2.39 3.72
CA ILE A 43 6.64 1.32 3.15
C ILE A 43 6.27 0.05 3.89
N VAL A 44 5.85 -0.97 3.15
CA VAL A 44 5.50 -2.29 3.65
C VAL A 44 6.40 -3.31 2.99
N GLU A 45 7.05 -4.13 3.80
CA GLU A 45 7.86 -5.26 3.37
C GLU A 45 7.27 -6.52 3.97
N LEU A 46 7.09 -7.54 3.14
CA LEU A 46 6.60 -8.84 3.54
C LEU A 46 7.55 -9.87 2.96
N ILE A 47 8.08 -10.72 3.83
CA ILE A 47 8.99 -11.81 3.46
C ILE A 47 8.48 -13.06 4.16
N GLY A 48 8.30 -14.15 3.45
CA GLY A 48 7.84 -15.40 4.06
C GLY A 48 7.73 -16.54 3.08
N VAL A 49 7.33 -17.69 3.58
CA VAL A 49 7.09 -18.90 2.80
C VAL A 49 5.60 -19.22 2.86
N GLY A 50 5.00 -19.39 1.70
CA GLY A 50 3.63 -19.85 1.55
C GLY A 50 3.58 -21.30 1.10
N HIS A 51 2.70 -22.09 1.69
CA HIS A 51 2.45 -23.48 1.33
C HIS A 51 1.05 -23.65 0.74
N SER A 52 0.97 -24.45 -0.30
CA SER A 52 -0.25 -25.04 -0.88
C SER A 52 0.00 -26.53 -1.09
N ASP A 53 -1.04 -27.37 -1.12
CA ASP A 53 -0.97 -28.84 -1.13
C ASP A 53 0.25 -29.47 -1.84
N ASP A 54 0.63 -28.98 -3.02
CA ASP A 54 1.74 -29.53 -3.81
C ASP A 54 2.95 -28.60 -3.99
N LYS A 55 2.98 -27.40 -3.36
CA LYS A 55 4.00 -26.37 -3.65
C LYS A 55 4.32 -25.48 -2.45
N SER A 56 5.62 -25.22 -2.27
CA SER A 56 6.13 -24.23 -1.31
C SER A 56 6.79 -23.07 -2.06
N LEU A 57 6.40 -21.84 -1.74
CA LEU A 57 6.87 -20.65 -2.43
C LEU A 57 7.42 -19.62 -1.43
N GLU A 58 8.68 -19.27 -1.58
CA GLU A 58 9.26 -18.11 -0.89
C GLU A 58 8.80 -16.83 -1.58
N LEU A 59 8.23 -15.91 -0.80
CA LEU A 59 7.65 -14.67 -1.26
C LEU A 59 8.39 -13.48 -0.62
N THR A 60 8.89 -12.58 -1.46
CA THR A 60 9.34 -11.24 -1.06
C THR A 60 8.48 -10.20 -1.75
N MET A 61 7.79 -9.37 -0.97
CA MET A 61 6.95 -8.29 -1.44
C MET A 61 7.37 -6.97 -0.81
N SER A 62 7.56 -5.95 -1.65
CA SER A 62 7.83 -4.57 -1.22
C SER A 62 6.79 -3.64 -1.83
N THR A 63 6.05 -2.95 -0.97
CA THR A 63 4.98 -2.03 -1.34
C THR A 63 5.31 -0.65 -0.79
N ARG A 64 5.23 0.38 -1.64
CA ARG A 64 5.31 1.78 -1.23
C ARG A 64 4.03 2.51 -1.59
N ILE A 65 3.38 3.09 -0.59
CA ILE A 65 2.17 3.89 -0.70
C ILE A 65 2.51 5.33 -0.34
N LYS A 66 2.37 6.23 -1.30
CA LYS A 66 2.51 7.67 -1.08
C LYS A 66 1.14 8.32 -1.09
N GLY A 67 0.93 9.33 -0.25
CA GLY A 67 -0.31 10.08 -0.21
C GLY A 67 -0.13 11.58 -0.05
N ASP A 68 -0.99 12.36 -0.70
CA ASP A 68 -1.19 13.78 -0.42
C ASP A 68 -2.60 13.97 0.14
N ILE A 69 -2.67 14.33 1.42
CA ILE A 69 -3.92 14.50 2.17
C ILE A 69 -4.17 16.00 2.39
N LYS A 70 -5.42 16.42 2.15
CA LYS A 70 -5.94 17.73 2.56
C LYS A 70 -7.04 17.52 3.57
N PHE A 71 -6.83 18.04 4.78
CA PHE A 71 -7.78 17.93 5.87
C PHE A 71 -8.24 19.33 6.30
N ASN A 72 -9.54 19.56 6.29
CA ASN A 72 -10.14 20.80 6.77
C ASN A 72 -10.29 20.70 8.29
N ILE A 73 -9.42 21.41 9.01
CA ILE A 73 -9.40 21.43 10.47
C ILE A 73 -10.67 22.09 11.02
N THR A 74 -11.18 23.12 10.34
CA THR A 74 -12.38 23.85 10.78
C THR A 74 -13.62 22.98 10.75
N THR A 75 -13.81 22.17 9.69
CA THR A 75 -14.98 21.30 9.55
C THR A 75 -14.74 19.88 10.06
N GLY A 76 -13.49 19.50 10.34
CA GLY A 76 -13.09 18.13 10.67
C GLY A 76 -13.18 17.14 9.50
N LEU A 77 -13.22 17.61 8.24
CA LEU A 77 -13.47 16.75 7.07
C LEU A 77 -12.21 16.61 6.22
N MET A 78 -12.01 15.43 5.64
CA MET A 78 -11.02 15.26 4.58
C MET A 78 -11.55 15.90 3.29
N GLU A 79 -10.83 16.85 2.70
CA GLU A 79 -11.25 17.48 1.42
C GLU A 79 -10.79 16.67 0.21
N SER A 80 -9.61 16.06 0.30
CA SER A 80 -9.09 15.19 -0.74
C SER A 80 -7.96 14.32 -0.22
N CYS A 81 -7.88 13.10 -0.74
CA CYS A 81 -6.73 12.24 -0.61
C CYS A 81 -6.32 11.75 -2.00
N LYS A 82 -5.07 12.02 -2.40
CA LYS A 82 -4.45 11.37 -3.55
C LYS A 82 -3.51 10.32 -3.01
N MET A 83 -3.57 9.10 -3.51
CA MET A 83 -2.63 8.04 -3.19
C MET A 83 -2.04 7.42 -4.44
N SER A 84 -0.78 7.02 -4.35
CA SER A 84 -0.15 6.16 -5.35
C SER A 84 0.53 4.99 -4.64
N MET A 85 0.35 3.80 -5.16
CA MET A 85 0.97 2.57 -4.69
C MET A 85 1.86 2.01 -5.78
N SER A 86 3.05 1.58 -5.41
CA SER A 86 3.94 0.75 -6.23
C SER A 86 4.28 -0.50 -5.44
N MET A 87 4.15 -1.65 -6.06
CA MET A 87 4.39 -2.95 -5.45
C MET A 87 5.28 -3.78 -6.35
N THR A 88 6.30 -4.38 -5.75
CA THR A 88 7.16 -5.37 -6.39
C THR A 88 7.07 -6.66 -5.60
N THR A 89 6.85 -7.77 -6.30
CA THR A 89 6.75 -9.10 -5.72
C THR A 89 7.70 -10.02 -6.45
N THR A 90 8.49 -10.78 -5.69
CA THR A 90 9.31 -11.89 -6.18
C THR A 90 8.85 -13.15 -5.46
N GLY A 91 8.50 -14.17 -6.23
CA GLY A 91 8.22 -15.51 -5.73
C GLY A 91 9.30 -16.47 -6.24
N ARG A 92 9.85 -17.30 -5.37
CA ARG A 92 10.74 -18.41 -5.73
C ARG A 92 10.05 -19.72 -5.35
N ASP A 93 9.85 -20.60 -6.32
CA ASP A 93 9.39 -21.96 -6.06
C ASP A 93 10.54 -22.73 -5.40
N LEU A 94 10.28 -23.39 -4.27
CA LEU A 94 11.30 -24.08 -3.49
C LEU A 94 11.64 -25.48 -4.03
N GLU A 95 10.88 -26.00 -5.00
CA GLU A 95 11.11 -27.33 -5.60
C GLU A 95 12.06 -27.27 -6.79
N ASP A 96 11.89 -26.27 -7.65
CA ASP A 96 12.62 -26.13 -8.92
C ASP A 96 13.46 -24.86 -9.03
N ASP A 97 13.51 -24.05 -7.96
CA ASP A 97 14.21 -22.77 -7.89
C ASP A 97 13.77 -21.73 -8.93
N SER A 98 12.62 -21.93 -9.58
CA SER A 98 12.10 -21.00 -10.56
C SER A 98 11.65 -19.69 -9.90
N ILE A 99 12.02 -18.56 -10.51
CA ILE A 99 11.72 -17.23 -9.99
C ILE A 99 10.66 -16.55 -10.85
N LYS A 100 9.58 -16.09 -10.22
CA LYS A 100 8.55 -15.25 -10.82
C LYS A 100 8.58 -13.87 -10.22
N LYS A 101 8.58 -12.84 -11.06
CA LYS A 101 8.54 -11.43 -10.65
C LYS A 101 7.27 -10.79 -11.15
N MET A 102 6.63 -9.99 -10.30
CA MET A 102 5.49 -9.16 -10.64
C MET A 102 5.74 -7.74 -10.17
N PHE A 103 5.34 -6.78 -11.00
CA PHE A 103 5.31 -5.37 -10.65
C PHE A 103 3.91 -4.83 -10.88
N MET A 104 3.38 -4.11 -9.90
CA MET A 104 2.09 -3.45 -9.99
C MET A 104 2.20 -2.01 -9.51
N SER A 105 1.65 -1.09 -10.29
CA SER A 105 1.50 0.32 -9.89
C SER A 105 0.04 0.72 -9.98
N MET A 106 -0.45 1.40 -8.95
CA MET A 106 -1.82 1.89 -8.89
C MET A 106 -1.82 3.32 -8.40
N SER A 107 -2.72 4.15 -8.93
CA SER A 107 -2.96 5.49 -8.41
C SER A 107 -4.46 5.70 -8.20
N ALA A 108 -4.82 6.21 -7.04
CA ALA A 108 -6.19 6.50 -6.68
C ALA A 108 -6.31 7.95 -6.19
N LYS A 109 -7.42 8.59 -6.49
CA LYS A 109 -7.70 9.94 -6.02
C LYS A 109 -9.13 10.01 -5.55
N VAL A 110 -9.29 10.23 -4.25
CA VAL A 110 -10.58 10.47 -3.63
C VAL A 110 -10.71 11.97 -3.42
N LYS A 111 -11.75 12.54 -4.05
CA LYS A 111 -12.19 13.92 -3.81
C LYS A 111 -13.62 13.88 -3.29
N GLN A 112 -13.76 13.73 -1.98
CA GLN A 112 -15.05 13.80 -1.31
C GLN A 112 -14.84 14.39 0.07
N LYS A 113 -15.82 15.18 0.55
CA LYS A 113 -15.90 15.64 1.93
C LYS A 113 -16.41 14.48 2.78
N LEU A 114 -15.52 13.56 3.12
CA LEU A 114 -15.85 12.41 3.96
C LEU A 114 -15.87 12.86 5.43
N LYS A 115 -16.97 12.56 6.13
CA LYS A 115 -17.07 12.60 7.60
C LYS A 115 -16.46 11.33 8.17
#